data_AF-A0A6G8CC51-F1
#
_entry.id   AF-A0A6G8CC51-F1
#
_cell.length_a   1.000
_cell.length_b   1.000
_cell.length_c   1.000
_cell.angle_alpha   90.00
_cell.angle_beta   90.00
_cell.angle_gamma   90.00
#
_symmetry.space_group_name_H-M   'P 1'
#
loop_
_entity.id
_entity.type
_entity.pdbx_description
1 polymer ?
#
loop_
_entity_poly.entity_id
_entity_poly.type
_entity_poly.pdbx_seq_one_letter_code
_entity_poly.pdbx_strand_id
1 'polypeptide(L)'
;MAFDDDSKTPPNDSLIGNLKGYLDTRIDLVRLEAQEKAKTAFVATAHGATMAIIGLFFFIFLNVFLGLVLNEALDSPYWGFGVLAGFYLLLLIIFVVGVDKKLFQGLANKTLDNTIYKSDKRN
;
A
#
# COMPACT_ATOMS: atom_id res chain seq x y z
N MET A 1 3.84 -68.95 -25.74
CA MET A 1 3.21 -67.79 -25.09
C MET A 1 4.37 -66.98 -24.51
N ALA A 2 4.95 -66.09 -25.32
CA ALA A 2 6.05 -65.24 -24.91
C ALA A 2 5.46 -63.84 -24.67
N PHE A 3 5.68 -63.32 -23.47
CA PHE A 3 5.33 -61.97 -23.11
C PHE A 3 6.35 -61.05 -23.79
N ASP A 4 5.91 -60.33 -24.82
CA ASP A 4 6.65 -59.20 -25.37
C ASP A 4 6.60 -58.07 -24.32
N ASP A 5 7.66 -57.95 -23.52
CA ASP A 5 7.92 -56.84 -22.61
C ASP A 5 8.53 -55.68 -23.42
N ASP A 6 7.64 -54.88 -24.00
CA ASP A 6 7.95 -53.76 -24.89
C ASP A 6 8.15 -52.46 -24.09
N SER A 7 9.18 -52.41 -23.25
CA SER A 7 9.46 -51.25 -22.38
C SER A 7 10.89 -50.69 -22.45
N LYS A 8 11.69 -51.06 -23.46
CA LYS A 8 13.05 -50.51 -23.64
C LYS A 8 13.03 -49.11 -24.27
N THR A 9 12.56 -48.13 -23.50
CA THR A 9 12.84 -46.72 -23.78
C THR A 9 14.34 -46.44 -23.55
N PRO A 10 15.02 -45.71 -24.46
CA PRO A 10 16.41 -45.34 -24.24
C PRO A 10 16.53 -44.51 -22.94
N PRO A 11 17.60 -44.68 -22.14
CA PRO A 11 17.75 -44.02 -20.85
C PRO A 11 17.62 -42.48 -20.87
N ASN A 12 17.74 -41.86 -22.04
CA ASN A 12 17.59 -40.41 -22.21
C ASN A 12 16.13 -39.94 -22.12
N ASP A 13 15.15 -40.72 -22.58
CA ASP A 13 13.73 -40.33 -22.60
C ASP A 13 13.14 -40.28 -21.19
N SER A 14 13.57 -41.18 -20.30
CA SER A 14 13.15 -41.15 -18.90
C SER A 14 13.73 -39.96 -18.13
N LEU A 15 14.98 -39.56 -18.42
CA LEU A 15 15.60 -38.36 -17.86
C LEU A 15 14.93 -37.08 -18.37
N ILE A 16 14.65 -37.02 -19.67
CA ILE A 16 13.94 -35.89 -20.29
C ILE A 16 12.53 -35.77 -19.72
N GLY A 17 11.82 -36.89 -19.54
CA GLY A 17 10.49 -36.92 -18.91
C GLY A 17 10.50 -36.43 -17.47
N ASN A 18 11.46 -36.89 -16.65
CA ASN A 18 11.61 -36.45 -15.26
C ASN A 18 11.96 -34.96 -15.15
N LEU A 19 12.86 -34.47 -16.02
CA LEU A 19 13.23 -33.04 -16.09
C LEU A 19 12.03 -32.18 -16.49
N LYS A 20 11.25 -32.63 -17.47
CA LYS A 20 10.02 -31.94 -17.90
C LYS A 20 9.00 -31.88 -16.77
N GLY A 21 8.74 -32.99 -16.08
CA GLY A 21 7.81 -33.01 -14.94
C GLY A 21 8.25 -32.10 -13.79
N TYR A 22 9.56 -32.02 -13.54
CA TYR A 22 10.10 -31.05 -12.59
C TYR A 22 9.92 -29.60 -13.05
N LEU A 23 10.17 -29.31 -14.33
CA LEU A 23 9.99 -27.98 -14.91
C LEU A 23 8.52 -27.52 -14.82
N ASP A 24 7.59 -28.40 -15.18
CA ASP A 24 6.15 -28.15 -15.08
C ASP A 24 5.74 -27.84 -13.64
N THR A 25 6.24 -28.63 -12.68
CA THR A 25 6.01 -28.39 -11.25
C THR A 25 6.57 -27.05 -10.79
N ARG A 26 7.76 -26.66 -11.25
CA ARG A 26 8.35 -25.36 -10.92
C ARG A 26 7.53 -24.20 -11.48
N ILE A 27 7.03 -24.32 -12.71
CA ILE A 27 6.18 -23.32 -13.35
C ILE A 27 4.86 -23.17 -12.59
N ASP A 28 4.23 -24.28 -12.21
CA ASP A 28 3.00 -24.28 -11.42
C ASP A 28 3.20 -23.62 -10.05
N LEU A 29 4.35 -23.88 -9.40
CA LEU A 29 4.68 -23.27 -8.12
C LEU A 29 4.84 -21.75 -8.24
N VAL A 30 5.54 -21.27 -9.27
CA VAL A 30 5.68 -19.82 -9.55
C VAL A 30 4.32 -19.19 -9.84
N ARG A 31 3.46 -19.87 -10.60
CA ARG A 31 2.11 -19.39 -10.90
C ARG A 31 1.27 -19.26 -9.63
N LEU A 32 1.32 -20.26 -8.75
CA LEU A 32 0.63 -20.25 -7.46
C LEU A 32 1.13 -19.12 -6.56
N GLU A 33 2.45 -18.97 -6.42
CA GLU A 33 3.03 -17.87 -5.64
C GLU A 33 2.65 -16.50 -6.19
N ALA A 34 2.65 -16.34 -7.52
CA ALA A 34 2.24 -15.10 -8.17
C ALA A 34 0.76 -14.79 -7.89
N GLN A 35 -0.13 -15.79 -7.96
CA GLN A 35 -1.55 -15.64 -7.63
C GLN A 35 -1.77 -15.27 -6.16
N GLU A 36 -1.05 -15.92 -5.25
CA GLU A 36 -1.16 -15.65 -3.81
C GLU A 36 -0.67 -14.24 -3.46
N LYS A 37 0.47 -13.82 -4.02
CA LYS A 37 0.99 -12.45 -3.88
C LYS A 37 0.04 -11.43 -4.48
N ALA A 38 -0.50 -11.69 -5.67
CA ALA A 38 -1.47 -10.80 -6.32
C ALA A 38 -2.76 -10.67 -5.49
N LYS A 39 -3.29 -11.78 -4.96
CA LYS A 39 -4.46 -11.78 -4.07
C LYS A 39 -4.18 -10.96 -2.81
N THR A 40 -3.05 -11.19 -2.17
CA THR A 40 -2.67 -10.49 -0.94
C THR A 40 -2.51 -8.98 -1.19
N ALA A 41 -1.82 -8.61 -2.26
CA ALA A 41 -1.66 -7.21 -2.66
C ALA A 41 -3.00 -6.56 -3.00
N PHE A 42 -3.88 -7.27 -3.71
CA PHE A 42 -5.22 -6.78 -4.05
C PHE A 42 -6.06 -6.54 -2.80
N VAL A 43 -6.10 -7.50 -1.87
CA VAL A 43 -6.85 -7.37 -0.62
C VAL A 43 -6.33 -6.21 0.22
N ALA A 44 -5.01 -6.10 0.38
CA ALA A 44 -4.39 -5.01 1.13
C ALA A 44 -4.69 -3.64 0.50
N THR A 45 -4.57 -3.55 -0.82
CA THR A 45 -4.84 -2.31 -1.57
C THR A 45 -6.32 -1.93 -1.49
N ALA A 46 -7.22 -2.88 -1.74
CA ALA A 46 -8.66 -2.65 -1.68
C ALA A 46 -9.11 -2.24 -0.28
N HIS A 47 -8.61 -2.91 0.76
CA HIS A 47 -8.91 -2.56 2.15
C HIS A 47 -8.38 -1.15 2.49
N GLY A 48 -7.12 -0.87 2.15
CA GLY A 48 -6.51 0.44 2.37
C GLY A 48 -7.24 1.57 1.63
N ALA A 49 -7.59 1.35 0.36
CA ALA A 49 -8.37 2.29 -0.43
C ALA A 49 -9.76 2.53 0.16
N THR A 50 -10.43 1.47 0.62
CA THR A 50 -11.76 1.57 1.25
C THR A 50 -11.69 2.40 2.53
N MET A 51 -10.71 2.12 3.40
CA MET A 51 -10.48 2.91 4.62
C MET A 51 -10.14 4.37 4.30
N ALA A 52 -9.30 4.62 3.30
CA ALA A 52 -8.95 5.97 2.86
C ALA A 52 -10.19 6.75 2.36
N ILE A 53 -11.06 6.12 1.56
CA ILE A 53 -12.28 6.74 1.06
C ILE A 53 -13.24 7.07 2.20
N ILE A 54 -13.48 6.12 3.13
CA ILE A 54 -14.35 6.35 4.29
C ILE A 54 -13.78 7.46 5.18
N GLY A 55 -12.48 7.41 5.47
CA GLY A 55 -11.79 8.44 6.26
C GLY A 55 -11.85 9.82 5.60
N LEU A 56 -11.70 9.89 4.28
CA LEU A 56 -11.82 11.12 3.51
C LEU A 56 -13.24 11.70 3.60
N PHE A 57 -14.28 10.89 3.38
CA PHE A 57 -15.66 11.34 3.51
C PHE A 57 -15.99 11.81 4.93
N PHE A 58 -15.54 11.06 5.94
CA PHE A 58 -15.69 11.46 7.33
C PHE A 58 -15.03 12.83 7.58
N PHE A 59 -13.80 13.03 7.11
CA PHE A 59 -13.07 14.27 7.31
C PHE A 59 -13.72 15.47 6.59
N ILE A 60 -14.22 15.26 5.36
CA ILE A 60 -14.94 16.28 4.61
C ILE A 60 -16.23 16.66 5.36
N PHE A 61 -17.04 15.68 5.74
CA PHE A 61 -18.28 15.95 6.46
C PHE A 61 -18.05 16.56 7.84
N LEU A 62 -16.97 16.18 8.53
CA LEU A 62 -16.58 16.80 9.79
C LEU A 62 -16.27 18.29 9.60
N ASN A 63 -15.57 18.67 8.53
CA ASN A 63 -15.29 20.07 8.22
C ASN A 63 -16.55 20.85 7.86
N VAL A 64 -17.43 20.24 7.05
CA VAL A 64 -18.73 20.84 6.72
C VAL A 64 -19.56 21.05 7.98
N PHE A 65 -19.65 20.03 8.84
CA PHE A 65 -20.33 20.11 10.13
C PHE A 65 -19.76 21.21 11.00
N LEU A 66 -18.44 21.31 11.10
CA LEU A 66 -17.78 22.37 11.87
C LEU A 66 -18.16 23.75 11.30
N GLY A 67 -18.19 23.91 9.98
CA GLY A 67 -18.63 25.14 9.33
C GLY A 67 -20.07 25.51 9.67
N LEU A 68 -20.97 24.53 9.70
CA LEU A 68 -22.37 24.72 10.10
C LEU A 68 -22.51 25.10 11.58
N VAL A 69 -21.75 24.46 12.47
CA VAL A 69 -21.73 24.82 13.90
C VAL A 69 -21.24 26.25 14.10
N LEU A 70 -20.19 26.66 13.38
CA LEU A 70 -19.73 28.04 13.41
C LEU A 70 -20.79 29.00 12.83
N ASN A 71 -21.45 28.65 11.73
CA ASN A 71 -22.52 29.46 11.16
C ASN A 71 -23.63 29.74 12.18
N GLU A 72 -24.07 28.72 12.92
CA GLU A 72 -25.07 28.87 13.98
C GLU A 72 -24.56 29.72 15.14
N ALA A 73 -23.29 29.57 15.55
CA ALA A 73 -22.68 30.39 16.59
C ALA A 73 -22.50 31.88 16.20
N LEU A 74 -22.33 32.14 14.90
CA LEU A 74 -22.16 33.49 14.32
C LEU A 74 -23.49 34.12 13.85
N ASP A 75 -24.61 33.42 14.05
CA ASP A 75 -25.95 33.81 13.58
C ASP A 75 -25.97 34.21 12.09
N SER A 76 -25.22 33.46 11.27
CA SER A 76 -25.02 33.77 9.86
C SER A 76 -24.95 32.52 8.99
N PRO A 77 -25.55 32.54 7.77
CA PRO A 77 -25.55 31.38 6.89
C PRO A 77 -24.20 31.00 6.27
N TYR A 78 -23.17 31.86 6.33
CA TYR A 78 -21.90 31.60 5.62
C TYR A 78 -20.63 32.01 6.37
N TRP A 79 -20.70 32.84 7.41
CA TRP A 79 -19.50 33.35 8.08
C TRP A 79 -18.65 32.25 8.76
N GLY A 80 -19.25 31.14 9.17
CA GLY A 80 -18.54 29.98 9.73
C GLY A 80 -17.60 29.30 8.73
N PHE A 81 -17.97 29.22 7.45
CA PHE A 81 -17.06 28.79 6.39
C PHE A 81 -15.93 29.81 6.15
N GLY A 82 -16.24 31.11 6.27
CA GLY A 82 -15.25 32.18 6.16
C GLY A 82 -14.17 32.11 7.25
N VAL A 83 -14.58 31.83 8.50
CA VAL A 83 -13.65 31.63 9.63
C VAL A 83 -12.77 30.40 9.39
N LEU A 84 -13.34 29.28 8.93
CA LEU A 84 -12.57 28.10 8.56
C LEU A 84 -11.55 28.39 7.45
N ALA A 85 -11.95 29.14 6.40
CA ALA A 85 -11.05 29.54 5.33
C ALA A 85 -9.91 30.43 5.85
N GLY A 86 -10.20 31.39 6.72
CA GLY A 86 -9.19 32.24 7.37
C GLY A 86 -8.23 31.45 8.26
N PHE A 87 -8.74 30.48 9.02
CA PHE A 87 -7.93 29.57 9.83
C PHE A 87 -6.97 28.74 8.97
N TYR A 88 -7.46 28.15 7.88
CA TYR A 88 -6.63 27.39 6.95
C TYR A 88 -5.60 28.26 6.22
N LEU A 89 -5.95 29.50 5.88
CA LEU A 89 -5.02 30.48 5.31
C LEU A 89 -3.90 30.82 6.31
N LEU A 90 -4.23 31.06 7.57
CA LEU A 90 -3.25 31.34 8.62
C LEU A 90 -2.30 30.14 8.83
N LEU A 91 -2.84 28.92 8.90
CA LEU A 91 -2.02 27.71 8.95
C LEU A 91 -1.09 27.60 7.76
N LEU A 92 -1.56 27.90 6.55
CA LEU A 92 -0.75 27.89 5.34
C LEU A 92 0.38 28.92 5.41
N ILE A 93 0.11 30.15 5.87
CA ILE A 93 1.14 31.18 6.04
C ILE A 93 2.17 30.73 7.08
N ILE A 94 1.73 30.23 8.24
CA ILE A 94 2.64 29.70 9.28
C ILE A 94 3.48 28.56 8.71
N PHE A 95 2.90 27.68 7.91
CA PHE A 95 3.63 26.58 7.31
C PHE A 95 4.68 27.07 6.31
N VAL A 96 4.32 27.99 5.41
CA VAL A 96 5.25 28.52 4.40
C VAL A 96 6.38 29.35 5.02
N VAL A 97 6.09 30.11 6.08
CA VAL A 97 7.07 30.99 6.72
C VAL A 97 7.88 30.26 7.79
N GLY A 98 7.27 29.33 8.53
CA GLY A 98 7.87 28.63 9.67
C GLY A 98 8.46 27.26 9.35
N VAL A 99 7.99 26.58 8.31
CA VAL A 99 8.53 25.27 7.91
C VAL A 99 9.65 25.46 6.90
N ASP A 100 10.84 25.71 7.44
CA ASP A 100 12.05 25.76 6.66
C ASP A 100 12.38 24.38 6.05
N LYS A 101 12.98 24.33 4.86
CA LYS A 101 13.32 23.07 4.16
C LYS A 101 14.12 22.09 5.04
N LYS A 102 14.85 22.62 6.03
CA LYS A 102 15.63 21.87 7.02
C LYS A 102 14.77 21.04 7.97
N LEU A 103 13.55 21.45 8.31
CA LEU A 103 12.64 20.66 9.14
C LEU A 103 12.14 19.43 8.39
N PHE A 104 11.80 19.57 7.11
CA PHE A 104 11.46 18.42 6.26
C PHE A 104 12.64 17.46 6.10
N GLN A 105 13.85 17.98 5.89
CA GLN A 105 15.07 17.15 5.81
C GLN A 105 15.36 16.45 7.14
N GLY A 106 15.18 17.13 8.28
CA GLY A 106 15.36 16.54 9.61
C GLY A 106 14.34 15.45 9.93
N LEU A 107 13.07 15.63 9.55
CA LEU A 107 12.04 14.61 9.69
C LEU A 107 12.30 13.41 8.76
N ALA A 108 12.67 13.67 7.50
CA ALA A 108 13.00 12.63 6.54
C ALA A 108 14.20 11.80 7.00
N ASN A 109 15.27 12.43 7.48
CA ASN A 109 16.41 11.70 8.02
C ASN A 109 16.02 10.90 9.26
N LYS A 110 15.19 11.44 10.17
CA LYS A 110 14.80 10.73 11.40
C LYS A 110 13.88 9.53 11.14
N THR A 111 13.02 9.59 10.13
CA THR A 111 12.18 8.44 9.73
C THR A 111 12.95 7.42 8.90
N LEU A 112 13.85 7.85 8.02
CA LEU A 112 14.65 6.95 7.19
C LEU A 112 15.75 6.24 8.00
N ASP A 113 16.47 6.96 8.87
CA ASP A 113 17.58 6.40 9.64
C ASP A 113 17.08 5.35 10.66
N ASN A 114 15.91 5.57 11.27
CA ASN A 114 15.31 4.56 12.17
C ASN A 114 14.82 3.29 11.44
N THR A 115 14.57 3.37 10.13
CA THR A 115 14.10 2.23 9.33
C THR A 115 15.27 1.46 8.70
N ILE A 116 16.37 2.13 8.35
CA ILE A 116 17.55 1.52 7.73
C ILE A 116 18.59 1.05 8.77
N TYR A 117 18.80 1.78 9.87
CA TYR A 117 19.84 1.42 10.86
C TYR A 117 19.49 0.17 11.70
N LYS A 118 18.23 -0.28 11.66
CA LYS A 118 17.81 -1.51 12.37
C LYS A 118 18.07 -2.79 11.56
N SER A 119 18.36 -2.71 10.26
CA SER A 119 18.63 -3.92 9.45
C SER A 119 20.11 -4.33 9.41
N ASP A 120 21.05 -3.44 9.71
CA ASP A 120 22.50 -3.75 9.63
C ASP A 120 23.13 -4.18 10.97
N LYS A 121 22.41 -4.05 12.10
CA LYS A 121 22.90 -4.44 13.44
C LYS A 121 22.39 -5.80 13.92
N ARG A 122 22.03 -6.71 12.99
CA ARG A 122 21.60 -8.10 13.27
C ARG A 122 22.47 -9.16 12.59
N ASN A 123 23.68 -8.81 12.14
CA ASN A 123 24.74 -9.78 11.93
C ASN A 123 25.66 -9.78 13.15
#